data_AF-A0A851RLQ8-F1
#
_entry.id   AF-A0A851RLQ8-F1
#
_cell.length_a   1.000
_cell.length_b   1.000
_cell.length_c   1.000
_cell.angle_alpha   90.00
_cell.angle_beta   90.00
_cell.angle_gamma   90.00
#
_symmetry.space_group_name_H-M   'P 1'
#
loop_
_entity.id
_entity.type
_entity.pdbx_description
1 polymer ?
#
loop_
_entity_poly.entity_id
_entity_poly.type
_entity_poly.pdbx_seq_one_letter_code
_entity_poly.pdbx_strand_id
1 'polypeptide(L)'
;PLATSFEGRHGSVRYWVKAELHRPWFLPVKLKKEFTVFEHIDINTPSLLSPQAGTKEKTLCCWFCTSGPISLSAKIERKGYTPGESIQIFAEIENCSSRVVVPKAAIYQTQAFYAKGKMKEVKQLVANLRGESLSSGKTETWNGKQLKIPPVSPSILDCSIIRVEYSLMVYVDIPGAMDLFLNLPLVIGTIPLHPFGSRTSSVSSQCSMNMNWLGLTLPERPEAPPSYAEVVTEEERQSSLAPLGACDDFERALPGPLFAYIQEFRFLP
;
A
#
# COMPACT_ATOMS: atom_id res chain seq x y z
N PRO A 1 19.07 -8.63 -3.21
CA PRO A 1 17.70 -8.33 -2.74
C PRO A 1 16.71 -9.11 -3.60
N LEU A 2 15.55 -9.51 -3.06
CA LEU A 2 14.49 -10.16 -3.82
C LEU A 2 13.44 -9.11 -4.19
N ALA A 3 12.98 -9.14 -5.44
CA ALA A 3 11.93 -8.24 -5.91
C ALA A 3 10.59 -8.57 -5.23
N THR A 4 9.75 -7.55 -5.04
CA THR A 4 8.37 -7.75 -4.57
C THR A 4 7.60 -8.63 -5.55
N SER A 5 6.83 -9.58 -5.02
CA SER A 5 5.79 -10.30 -5.76
C SER A 5 4.86 -9.34 -6.50
N PHE A 6 4.64 -9.59 -7.78
CA PHE A 6 3.90 -8.68 -8.64
C PHE A 6 3.16 -9.43 -9.74
N GLU A 7 1.96 -8.99 -10.08
CA GLU A 7 1.18 -9.49 -11.21
C GLU A 7 0.83 -8.32 -12.12
N GLY A 8 1.34 -8.33 -13.34
CA GLY A 8 1.05 -7.33 -14.36
C GLY A 8 0.61 -7.96 -15.68
N ARG A 9 0.09 -7.13 -16.59
CA ARG A 9 -0.44 -7.60 -17.88
C ARG A 9 0.60 -8.32 -18.74
N HIS A 10 1.87 -7.94 -18.63
CA HIS A 10 2.96 -8.42 -19.49
C HIS A 10 4.05 -9.19 -18.73
N GLY A 11 3.86 -9.48 -17.44
CA GLY A 11 4.84 -10.19 -16.62
C GLY A 11 4.44 -10.27 -15.16
N SER A 12 5.05 -11.20 -14.44
CA SER A 12 4.82 -11.39 -13.01
C SER A 12 6.10 -11.84 -12.29
N VAL A 13 6.13 -11.61 -10.98
CA VAL A 13 7.14 -12.10 -10.04
C VAL A 13 6.42 -12.98 -9.03
N ARG A 14 6.66 -14.30 -9.08
CA ARG A 14 6.03 -15.29 -8.20
C ARG A 14 7.09 -16.07 -7.44
N TYR A 15 6.84 -16.30 -6.16
CA TYR A 15 7.66 -17.13 -5.30
C TYR A 15 6.90 -18.38 -4.88
N TRP A 16 7.61 -19.50 -4.81
CA TRP A 16 7.03 -20.76 -4.39
C TRP A 16 8.07 -21.67 -3.76
N VAL A 17 7.59 -22.54 -2.88
CA VAL A 17 8.34 -23.69 -2.36
C VAL A 17 7.87 -24.93 -3.10
N LYS A 18 8.82 -25.80 -3.47
CA LYS A 18 8.55 -27.10 -4.09
C LYS A 18 9.08 -28.21 -3.20
N ALA A 19 8.23 -29.17 -2.86
CA ALA A 19 8.62 -30.39 -2.14
C ALA A 19 8.54 -31.58 -3.10
N GLU A 20 9.57 -32.42 -3.11
CA GLU A 20 9.61 -33.66 -3.89
C GLU A 20 9.83 -34.85 -2.95
N LEU A 21 8.89 -35.79 -2.92
CA LEU A 21 8.99 -37.02 -2.14
C LEU A 21 9.42 -38.17 -3.05
N HIS A 22 10.64 -38.65 -2.85
CA HIS A 22 11.19 -39.83 -3.53
C HIS A 22 10.86 -41.09 -2.75
N ARG A 23 10.27 -42.08 -3.43
CA ARG A 23 9.94 -43.40 -2.86
C ARG A 23 10.54 -44.49 -3.76
N PRO A 24 11.18 -45.53 -3.21
CA PRO A 24 11.68 -46.64 -4.01
C PRO A 24 10.57 -47.23 -4.89
N TRP A 25 10.88 -47.56 -6.15
CA TRP A 25 9.95 -48.19 -7.11
C TRP A 25 8.75 -47.33 -7.54
N PHE A 26 8.62 -46.10 -7.03
CA PHE A 26 7.56 -45.17 -7.40
C PHE A 26 8.12 -43.87 -7.98
N LEU A 27 7.32 -43.23 -8.83
CA LEU A 27 7.64 -41.91 -9.34
C LEU A 27 7.62 -40.86 -8.20
N PRO A 28 8.54 -39.87 -8.22
CA PRO A 28 8.56 -38.80 -7.23
C PRO A 28 7.25 -38.01 -7.21
N VAL A 29 6.70 -37.81 -6.01
CA VAL A 29 5.51 -36.96 -5.81
C VAL A 29 5.98 -35.53 -5.62
N LYS A 30 5.46 -34.59 -6.42
CA LYS A 30 5.88 -33.18 -6.40
C LYS A 30 4.72 -32.30 -5.94
N LEU A 31 4.96 -31.46 -4.94
CA LEU A 31 4.03 -30.46 -4.44
C LEU A 31 4.63 -29.07 -4.60
N LYS A 32 3.83 -28.07 -4.98
CA LYS A 32 4.23 -26.66 -5.10
C LYS A 32 3.29 -25.80 -4.27
N LYS A 33 3.83 -24.90 -3.44
CA LYS A 33 3.05 -23.91 -2.67
C LYS A 33 3.59 -22.50 -2.90
N GLU A 34 2.72 -21.59 -3.33
CA GLU A 34 3.07 -20.19 -3.61
C GLU A 34 2.97 -19.32 -2.34
N PHE A 35 3.79 -18.28 -2.26
CA PHE A 35 3.76 -17.28 -1.18
C PHE A 35 4.18 -15.91 -1.72
N THR A 36 3.78 -14.86 -1.01
CA THR A 36 4.03 -13.47 -1.40
C THR A 36 5.27 -12.93 -0.70
N VAL A 37 6.12 -12.24 -1.45
CA VAL A 37 7.32 -11.56 -0.95
C VAL A 37 7.14 -10.06 -1.16
N PHE A 38 7.48 -9.26 -0.15
CA PHE A 38 7.53 -7.81 -0.25
C PHE A 38 8.96 -7.34 -0.03
N GLU A 39 9.45 -6.49 -0.92
CA GLU A 39 10.71 -5.77 -0.70
C GLU A 39 10.52 -4.77 0.46
N HIS A 40 11.50 -4.71 1.36
CA HIS A 40 11.50 -3.75 2.45
C HIS A 40 11.97 -2.39 1.93
N ILE A 41 11.01 -1.49 1.71
CA ILE A 41 11.26 -0.12 1.25
C ILE A 41 10.94 0.81 2.41
N ASP A 42 12.01 1.33 3.02
CA ASP A 42 11.93 2.27 4.12
C ASP A 42 11.78 3.72 3.61
N ILE A 43 10.59 4.28 3.79
CA ILE A 43 10.28 5.66 3.38
C ILE A 43 10.91 6.72 4.29
N ASN A 44 11.51 6.31 5.42
CA ASN A 44 12.17 7.20 6.38
C ASN A 44 13.59 7.58 5.94
N THR A 45 14.04 7.14 4.77
CA THR A 45 15.33 7.53 4.20
C THR A 45 15.33 9.02 3.82
N PRO A 46 16.45 9.75 4.01
CA PRO A 46 16.50 11.20 3.74
C PRO A 46 16.09 11.60 2.31
N SER A 47 16.40 10.76 1.32
CA SER A 47 16.02 10.98 -0.09
C SER A 47 14.52 10.80 -0.37
N LEU A 48 13.82 10.06 0.48
CA LEU A 48 12.37 9.86 0.38
C LEU A 48 11.59 10.85 1.26
N LEU A 49 12.22 11.42 2.28
CA LEU A 49 11.67 12.48 3.12
C LEU A 49 11.82 13.88 2.53
N SER A 50 12.68 14.06 1.54
CA SER A 50 12.91 15.38 0.93
C SER A 50 11.66 15.89 0.21
N PRO A 51 11.29 17.17 0.40
CA PRO A 51 10.17 17.78 -0.32
C PRO A 51 10.46 17.85 -1.82
N GLN A 52 9.39 17.78 -2.61
CA GLN A 52 9.46 17.95 -4.06
C GLN A 52 8.61 19.14 -4.45
N ALA A 53 9.12 19.95 -5.36
CA ALA A 53 8.40 21.09 -5.92
C ALA A 53 8.78 21.25 -7.38
N GLY A 54 7.90 21.90 -8.14
CA GLY A 54 8.21 22.32 -9.49
C GLY A 54 7.19 23.33 -10.01
N THR A 55 7.63 24.08 -11.00
CA THR A 55 6.83 25.12 -11.64
C THR A 55 6.93 24.94 -13.15
N LYS A 56 5.82 25.15 -13.84
CA LYS A 56 5.76 25.25 -15.30
C LYS A 56 4.77 26.31 -15.71
N GLU A 57 5.01 26.88 -16.87
CA GLU A 57 4.11 27.82 -17.50
C GLU A 57 3.95 27.50 -18.98
N LYS A 58 2.85 27.97 -19.57
CA LYS A 58 2.59 27.83 -20.99
C LYS A 58 1.74 28.97 -21.50
N THR A 59 2.17 29.58 -22.60
CA THR A 59 1.38 30.56 -23.33
C THR A 59 0.69 29.91 -24.52
N LEU A 60 -0.60 30.21 -24.70
CA LEU A 60 -1.36 29.76 -25.86
C LEU A 60 -1.13 30.73 -27.02
N CYS A 61 -0.36 30.32 -28.03
CA CYS A 61 -0.10 31.15 -29.20
C CYS A 61 -1.20 30.96 -30.26
N CYS A 62 -1.80 32.07 -30.72
CA CYS A 62 -2.63 32.14 -31.92
C CYS A 62 -2.28 33.41 -32.69
N TRP A 63 -2.29 33.34 -34.03
CA TRP A 63 -1.84 34.36 -34.99
C TRP A 63 -2.45 35.78 -34.79
N PHE A 64 -3.58 35.90 -34.06
CA PHE A 64 -4.24 37.19 -33.78
C PHE A 64 -4.67 37.40 -32.31
N CYS A 65 -4.19 36.59 -31.36
CA CYS A 65 -4.62 36.69 -29.96
C CYS A 65 -3.46 36.91 -28.99
N THR A 66 -3.50 38.01 -28.25
CA THR A 66 -2.71 38.20 -27.02
C THR A 66 -3.36 37.41 -25.88
N SER A 67 -3.01 36.14 -25.73
CA SER A 67 -3.34 35.35 -24.53
C SER A 67 -2.19 35.42 -23.54
N GLY A 68 -2.50 35.66 -22.26
CA GLY A 68 -1.51 35.49 -21.19
C GLY A 68 -1.18 34.01 -20.93
N PRO A 69 -0.14 33.74 -20.13
CA PRO A 69 0.28 32.39 -19.77
C PRO A 69 -0.70 31.71 -18.80
N ILE A 70 -0.67 30.39 -18.79
CA ILE A 70 -1.20 29.57 -17.71
C ILE A 70 0.02 29.08 -16.94
N SER A 71 0.09 29.36 -15.64
CA SER A 71 1.17 28.92 -14.76
C SER A 71 0.67 27.88 -13.76
N LEU A 72 1.54 26.93 -13.42
CA LEU A 72 1.29 25.85 -12.49
C LEU A 72 2.53 25.67 -11.62
N SER A 73 2.39 25.91 -10.33
CA SER A 73 3.35 25.56 -9.29
C SER A 73 2.77 24.47 -8.41
N ALA A 74 3.51 23.41 -8.11
CA ALA A 74 3.07 22.40 -7.16
C ALA A 74 4.22 21.86 -6.30
N LYS A 75 3.89 21.52 -5.06
CA LYS A 75 4.79 21.04 -4.01
C LYS A 75 4.12 19.93 -3.19
N ILE A 76 4.92 18.95 -2.80
CA ILE A 76 4.60 17.92 -1.80
C ILE A 76 5.73 17.85 -0.77
N GLU A 77 5.40 17.44 0.45
CA GLU A 77 6.32 17.47 1.58
C GLU A 77 7.39 16.38 1.52
N ARG A 78 7.10 15.26 0.87
CA ARG A 78 8.00 14.11 0.77
C ARG A 78 7.76 13.33 -0.52
N LYS A 79 8.67 12.40 -0.83
CA LYS A 79 8.62 11.50 -1.99
C LYS A 79 8.09 10.11 -1.66
N GLY A 80 8.42 9.59 -0.47
CA GLY A 80 8.00 8.26 -0.02
C GLY A 80 6.66 8.29 0.72
N TYR A 81 5.77 7.35 0.43
CA TYR A 81 4.46 7.15 1.07
C TYR A 81 4.15 5.66 1.24
N THR A 82 3.21 5.29 2.11
CA THR A 82 2.64 3.93 2.18
C THR A 82 1.21 3.87 1.63
N PRO A 83 0.73 2.69 1.18
CA PRO A 83 -0.67 2.51 0.82
C PRO A 83 -1.60 2.89 1.97
N GLY A 84 -2.69 3.61 1.66
CA GLY A 84 -3.65 4.10 2.64
C GLY A 84 -3.41 5.53 3.14
N GLU A 85 -2.19 6.07 3.00
CA GLU A 85 -1.87 7.47 3.34
C GLU A 85 -2.51 8.47 2.36
N SER A 86 -2.58 9.74 2.77
CA SER A 86 -3.00 10.86 1.91
C SER A 86 -1.81 11.76 1.58
N ILE A 87 -1.63 12.04 0.30
CA ILE A 87 -0.65 13.04 -0.16
C ILE A 87 -1.26 14.42 0.01
N GLN A 88 -0.57 15.32 0.72
CA GLN A 88 -0.94 16.73 0.81
C GLN A 88 -0.30 17.50 -0.35
N ILE A 89 -1.15 18.02 -1.24
CA ILE A 89 -0.72 18.75 -2.42
C ILE A 89 -0.86 20.25 -2.16
N PHE A 90 0.25 20.97 -2.26
CA PHE A 90 0.29 22.42 -2.26
C PHE A 90 0.48 22.90 -3.69
N ALA A 91 -0.48 23.62 -4.25
CA ALA A 91 -0.39 24.06 -5.64
C ALA A 91 -0.94 25.46 -5.83
N GLU A 92 -0.40 26.18 -6.79
CA GLU A 92 -0.87 27.49 -7.24
C GLU A 92 -0.99 27.45 -8.75
N ILE A 93 -2.19 27.73 -9.24
CA ILE A 93 -2.54 27.71 -10.66
C ILE A 93 -3.08 29.08 -11.01
N GLU A 94 -2.40 29.80 -11.88
CA GLU A 94 -2.84 31.10 -12.36
C GLU A 94 -3.17 31.01 -13.85
N ASN A 95 -4.37 31.46 -14.22
CA ASN A 95 -4.86 31.42 -15.58
C ASN A 95 -4.96 32.83 -16.15
N CYS A 96 -3.88 33.34 -16.76
CA CYS A 96 -3.90 34.59 -17.52
C CYS A 96 -4.36 34.39 -18.98
N SER A 97 -4.82 33.18 -19.35
CA SER A 97 -5.35 32.91 -20.69
C SER A 97 -6.81 33.35 -20.82
N SER A 98 -7.34 33.36 -22.04
CA SER A 98 -8.76 33.64 -22.31
C SER A 98 -9.69 32.44 -22.09
N ARG A 99 -9.15 31.24 -21.79
CA ARG A 99 -9.93 30.00 -21.69
C ARG A 99 -10.34 29.73 -20.25
N VAL A 100 -11.43 28.98 -20.07
CA VAL A 100 -11.74 28.35 -18.78
C VAL A 100 -10.97 27.03 -18.70
N VAL A 101 -10.20 26.85 -17.64
CA VAL A 101 -9.34 25.67 -17.44
C VAL A 101 -9.75 24.89 -16.20
N VAL A 102 -9.33 23.63 -16.07
CA VAL A 102 -9.65 22.80 -14.90
C VAL A 102 -8.38 22.14 -14.36
N PRO A 103 -7.89 22.54 -13.16
CA PRO A 103 -6.78 21.86 -12.51
C PRO A 103 -7.23 20.50 -11.96
N LYS A 104 -6.33 19.51 -12.07
CA LYS A 104 -6.52 18.12 -11.68
C LYS A 104 -5.22 17.60 -11.10
N ALA A 105 -5.30 16.57 -10.26
CA ALA A 105 -4.15 15.81 -9.84
C ALA A 105 -4.46 14.32 -9.91
N ALA A 106 -3.46 13.52 -10.28
CA ALA A 106 -3.60 12.09 -10.43
C ALA A 106 -2.32 11.36 -10.01
N ILE A 107 -2.48 10.25 -9.30
CA ILE A 107 -1.42 9.28 -9.08
C ILE A 107 -1.46 8.30 -10.24
N TYR A 108 -0.33 8.15 -10.93
CA TYR A 108 -0.12 7.13 -11.94
C TYR A 108 0.88 6.10 -11.46
N GLN A 109 0.60 4.83 -11.77
CA GLN A 109 1.55 3.74 -11.68
C GLN A 109 2.06 3.44 -13.09
N THR A 110 3.37 3.48 -13.27
CA THR A 110 4.06 3.11 -14.50
C THR A 110 4.74 1.76 -14.30
N GLN A 111 4.34 0.78 -15.10
CA GLN A 111 4.88 -0.57 -15.10
C GLN A 111 5.74 -0.77 -16.35
N ALA A 112 7.04 -0.93 -16.19
CA ALA A 112 7.96 -1.21 -17.29
C ALA A 112 8.40 -2.67 -17.26
N PHE A 113 8.23 -3.37 -18.38
CA PHE A 113 8.58 -4.77 -18.57
C PHE A 113 9.72 -4.89 -19.58
N TYR A 114 10.80 -5.57 -19.21
CA TYR A 114 12.01 -5.73 -20.00
C TYR A 114 12.20 -7.18 -20.40
N ALA A 115 12.31 -7.45 -21.70
CA ALA A 115 12.60 -8.78 -22.21
C ALA A 115 13.33 -8.71 -23.56
N LYS A 116 14.39 -9.51 -23.73
CA LYS A 116 15.16 -9.62 -24.99
C LYS A 116 15.56 -8.25 -25.58
N GLY A 117 16.01 -7.32 -24.73
CA GLY A 117 16.42 -5.98 -25.14
C GLY A 117 15.28 -5.03 -25.54
N LYS A 118 14.01 -5.46 -25.43
CA LYS A 118 12.83 -4.64 -25.66
C LYS A 118 12.20 -4.24 -24.33
N MET A 119 11.57 -3.06 -24.31
CA MET A 119 10.80 -2.56 -23.19
C MET A 119 9.34 -2.35 -23.61
N LYS A 120 8.41 -2.72 -22.74
CA LYS A 120 6.99 -2.33 -22.83
C LYS A 120 6.60 -1.59 -21.56
N GLU A 121 6.01 -0.42 -21.73
CA GLU A 121 5.50 0.39 -20.62
C GLU A 121 3.97 0.36 -20.60
N VAL A 122 3.39 0.23 -19.41
CA VAL A 122 1.96 0.35 -19.15
C VAL A 122 1.76 1.37 -18.05
N LYS A 123 0.99 2.42 -18.34
CA LYS A 123 0.63 3.44 -17.36
C LYS A 123 -0.81 3.25 -16.91
N GLN A 124 -1.03 3.18 -15.60
CA GLN A 124 -2.31 2.96 -14.97
C GLN A 124 -2.67 4.12 -14.04
N LEU A 125 -3.90 4.61 -14.14
CA LEU A 125 -4.45 5.57 -13.19
C LEU A 125 -4.77 4.86 -11.86
N VAL A 126 -4.23 5.39 -10.76
CA VAL A 126 -4.41 4.83 -9.41
C VAL A 126 -5.46 5.61 -8.63
N ALA A 127 -5.33 6.92 -8.59
CA ALA A 127 -6.24 7.83 -7.91
C ALA A 127 -6.22 9.18 -8.62
N ASN A 128 -7.31 9.93 -8.55
CA ASN A 128 -7.36 11.29 -9.05
C ASN A 128 -8.23 12.19 -8.17
N LEU A 129 -8.03 13.49 -8.34
CA LEU A 129 -8.90 14.54 -7.86
C LEU A 129 -9.05 15.62 -8.94
N ARG A 130 -10.16 16.34 -8.84
CA ARG A 130 -10.51 17.44 -9.73
C ARG A 130 -10.70 18.70 -8.89
N GLY A 131 -10.05 19.79 -9.30
CA GLY A 131 -10.25 21.13 -8.75
C GLY A 131 -11.47 21.82 -9.37
N GLU A 132 -11.67 23.08 -8.99
CA GLU A 132 -12.77 23.88 -9.52
C GLU A 132 -12.43 24.40 -10.93
N SER A 133 -13.46 24.76 -11.70
CA SER A 133 -13.21 25.40 -13.00
C SER A 133 -12.68 26.81 -12.80
N LEU A 134 -11.52 27.10 -13.39
CA LEU A 134 -10.83 28.37 -13.25
C LEU A 134 -11.04 29.24 -14.50
N SER A 135 -11.79 30.33 -14.34
CA SER A 135 -12.02 31.29 -15.43
C SER A 135 -10.76 32.11 -15.74
N SER A 136 -10.79 32.81 -16.87
CA SER A 136 -9.74 33.75 -17.26
C SER A 136 -9.47 34.79 -16.16
N GLY A 137 -8.19 35.10 -15.96
CA GLY A 137 -7.69 36.11 -15.02
C GLY A 137 -7.77 35.70 -13.55
N LYS A 138 -8.07 34.43 -13.24
CA LYS A 138 -8.19 33.94 -11.87
C LYS A 138 -7.04 33.01 -11.48
N THR A 139 -6.84 32.90 -10.17
CA THR A 139 -5.88 31.99 -9.54
C THR A 139 -6.60 31.04 -8.60
N GLU A 140 -6.21 29.77 -8.62
CA GLU A 140 -6.62 28.74 -7.66
C GLU A 140 -5.43 28.29 -6.84
N THR A 141 -5.62 28.20 -5.52
CA THR A 141 -4.60 27.74 -4.58
C THR A 141 -5.09 26.51 -3.83
N TRP A 142 -4.30 25.45 -3.88
CA TRP A 142 -4.48 24.26 -3.06
C TRP A 142 -3.55 24.36 -1.85
N ASN A 143 -4.14 24.44 -0.65
CA ASN A 143 -3.42 24.49 0.62
C ASN A 143 -3.52 23.12 1.31
N GLY A 144 -2.72 22.15 0.85
CA GLY A 144 -2.73 20.79 1.40
C GLY A 144 -3.94 19.96 0.93
N LYS A 145 -4.33 20.09 -0.34
CA LYS A 145 -5.41 19.29 -0.93
C LYS A 145 -5.03 17.80 -0.84
N GLN A 146 -5.86 17.00 -0.18
CA GLN A 146 -5.55 15.60 0.11
C GLN A 146 -5.91 14.68 -1.07
N LEU A 147 -4.97 13.84 -1.49
CA LEU A 147 -5.18 12.74 -2.43
C LEU A 147 -4.83 11.40 -1.77
N LYS A 148 -5.84 10.59 -1.48
CA LYS A 148 -5.67 9.30 -0.80
C LYS A 148 -5.08 8.26 -1.73
N ILE A 149 -4.09 7.53 -1.24
CA ILE A 149 -3.47 6.38 -1.92
C ILE A 149 -4.30 5.13 -1.60
N PRO A 150 -4.93 4.47 -2.59
CA PRO A 150 -5.65 3.23 -2.36
C PRO A 150 -4.68 2.08 -2.05
N PRO A 151 -5.17 0.92 -1.60
CA PRO A 151 -4.36 -0.29 -1.48
C PRO A 151 -3.72 -0.64 -2.84
N VAL A 152 -2.40 -0.53 -2.94
CA VAL A 152 -1.62 -0.81 -4.15
C VAL A 152 -0.35 -1.58 -3.79
N SER A 153 0.24 -2.26 -4.76
CA SER A 153 1.57 -2.86 -4.61
C SER A 153 2.61 -1.80 -4.24
N PRO A 154 3.66 -2.15 -3.48
CA PRO A 154 4.80 -1.25 -3.31
C PRO A 154 5.52 -1.02 -4.64
N SER A 155 6.40 -0.03 -4.66
CA SER A 155 7.28 0.22 -5.79
C SER A 155 8.25 -0.95 -5.99
N ILE A 156 8.67 -1.17 -7.24
CA ILE A 156 9.68 -2.18 -7.59
C ILE A 156 10.77 -1.45 -8.35
N LEU A 157 11.84 -1.10 -7.63
CA LEU A 157 12.94 -0.29 -8.15
C LEU A 157 14.15 -1.16 -8.48
N ASP A 158 14.39 -2.21 -7.70
CA ASP A 158 15.53 -3.12 -7.87
C ASP A 158 15.11 -4.47 -8.47
N CYS A 159 14.79 -4.45 -9.76
CA CYS A 159 14.51 -5.65 -10.55
C CYS A 159 14.90 -5.43 -12.01
N SER A 160 15.49 -6.46 -12.63
CA SER A 160 16.04 -6.39 -13.99
C SER A 160 14.99 -6.54 -15.10
N ILE A 161 13.84 -7.14 -14.79
CA ILE A 161 12.81 -7.49 -15.78
C ILE A 161 11.52 -6.71 -15.61
N ILE A 162 11.21 -6.20 -14.42
CA ILE A 162 9.97 -5.49 -14.11
C ILE A 162 10.31 -4.31 -13.22
N ARG A 163 9.85 -3.11 -13.58
CA ARG A 163 9.89 -1.93 -12.72
C ARG A 163 8.50 -1.38 -12.52
N VAL A 164 8.22 -0.97 -11.29
CA VAL A 164 6.93 -0.37 -10.90
C VAL A 164 7.23 0.94 -10.20
N GLU A 165 6.95 2.03 -10.89
CA GLU A 165 7.20 3.40 -10.44
C GLU A 165 5.88 4.14 -10.28
N TYR A 166 5.85 5.11 -9.38
CA TYR A 166 4.68 5.94 -9.14
C TYR A 166 5.02 7.41 -9.39
N SER A 167 4.03 8.18 -9.80
CA SER A 167 4.19 9.62 -9.90
C SER A 167 2.89 10.35 -9.63
N LEU A 168 3.01 11.51 -8.97
CA LEU A 168 1.93 12.49 -8.84
C LEU A 168 2.00 13.44 -10.03
N MET A 169 0.99 13.40 -10.87
CA MET A 169 0.82 14.33 -11.97
C MET A 169 -0.19 15.40 -11.55
N VAL A 170 0.27 16.65 -11.41
CA VAL A 170 -0.59 17.83 -11.26
C VAL A 170 -0.70 18.47 -12.63
N TYR A 171 -1.91 18.71 -13.12
CA TYR A 171 -2.11 19.19 -14.48
C TYR A 171 -3.34 20.06 -14.62
N VAL A 172 -3.31 20.93 -15.63
CA VAL A 172 -4.40 21.83 -15.98
C VAL A 172 -4.93 21.38 -17.34
N ASP A 173 -6.20 20.97 -17.35
CA ASP A 173 -6.95 20.61 -18.54
C ASP A 173 -7.31 21.89 -19.30
N ILE A 174 -6.81 22.02 -20.53
CA ILE A 174 -6.95 23.23 -21.34
C ILE A 174 -7.77 22.89 -22.59
N PRO A 175 -9.06 23.28 -22.65
CA PRO A 175 -9.90 22.97 -23.79
C PRO A 175 -9.28 23.45 -25.11
N GLY A 176 -9.11 22.55 -26.08
CA GLY A 176 -8.56 22.87 -27.40
C GLY A 176 -7.06 23.19 -27.43
N ALA A 177 -6.29 22.77 -26.43
CA ALA A 177 -4.82 22.80 -26.45
C ALA A 177 -4.25 21.61 -25.67
N MET A 178 -2.95 21.37 -25.79
CA MET A 178 -2.28 20.39 -24.94
C MET A 178 -2.29 20.85 -23.48
N ASP A 179 -2.58 19.94 -22.56
CA ASP A 179 -2.57 20.20 -21.11
C ASP A 179 -1.20 20.68 -20.62
N LEU A 180 -1.22 21.49 -19.57
CA LEU A 180 -0.03 21.86 -18.80
C LEU A 180 0.11 20.88 -17.64
N PHE A 181 1.22 20.14 -17.55
CA PHE A 181 1.40 19.15 -16.49
C PHE A 181 2.80 19.20 -15.84
N LEU A 182 2.81 19.03 -14.53
CA LEU A 182 3.97 18.84 -13.67
C LEU A 182 3.96 17.39 -13.16
N ASN A 183 5.10 16.71 -13.24
CA ASN A 183 5.24 15.33 -12.78
C ASN A 183 6.19 15.29 -11.58
N LEU A 184 5.70 14.83 -10.42
CA LEU A 184 6.47 14.67 -9.18
C LEU A 184 6.60 13.16 -8.90
N PRO A 185 7.81 12.57 -9.04
CA PRO A 185 8.04 11.15 -8.75
C PRO A 185 7.64 10.75 -7.33
N LEU A 186 7.09 9.56 -7.14
CA LEU A 186 6.73 9.01 -5.83
C LEU A 186 7.39 7.65 -5.63
N VAL A 187 7.53 7.26 -4.36
CA VAL A 187 7.89 5.89 -3.98
C VAL A 187 6.86 5.38 -2.99
N ILE A 188 6.24 4.26 -3.32
CA ILE A 188 5.32 3.55 -2.42
C ILE A 188 6.14 2.50 -1.67
N GLY A 189 6.35 2.72 -0.38
CA GLY A 189 7.13 1.83 0.48
C GLY A 189 6.28 0.83 1.26
N THR A 190 6.97 0.00 2.05
CA THR A 190 6.36 -1.04 2.90
C THR A 190 6.52 -0.77 4.39
N ILE A 191 7.46 0.11 4.77
CA ILE A 191 7.65 0.55 6.15
C ILE A 191 7.06 1.96 6.26
N PRO A 192 6.07 2.19 7.13
CA PRO A 192 5.40 3.48 7.26
C PRO A 192 6.31 4.55 7.88
N LEU A 193 5.91 5.81 7.75
CA LEU A 193 6.62 6.93 8.34
C LEU A 193 6.54 6.82 9.86
N HIS A 194 7.68 6.91 10.53
CA HIS A 194 7.69 6.95 11.99
C HIS A 194 7.14 8.31 12.45
N PRO A 195 6.12 8.35 13.33
CA PRO A 195 5.58 9.62 13.86
C PRO A 195 6.61 10.43 14.66
N PHE A 196 7.72 9.81 15.03
CA PHE A 196 8.82 10.42 15.76
C PHE A 196 10.11 10.13 15.01
N GLY A 197 10.86 11.18 14.68
CA GLY A 197 12.21 11.10 14.11
C GLY A 197 13.23 10.51 15.09
N SER A 198 12.95 9.34 15.64
CA SER A 198 13.82 8.63 16.56
C SER A 198 14.79 7.78 15.75
N ARG A 199 16.01 8.30 15.68
CA ARG A 199 17.23 7.58 15.37
C ARG A 199 17.21 6.18 15.99
N THR A 200 16.97 5.13 15.21
CA THR A 200 17.60 3.80 15.32
C THR A 200 17.04 2.88 14.23
N SER A 201 17.74 2.77 13.11
CA SER A 201 17.67 1.59 12.26
C SER A 201 18.45 0.45 12.93
N SER A 202 17.81 -0.22 13.89
CA SER A 202 18.30 -1.50 14.43
C SER A 202 17.11 -2.46 14.47
N VAL A 203 17.33 -3.69 13.99
CA VAL A 203 16.35 -4.79 13.81
C VAL A 203 15.83 -5.36 15.14
N SER A 204 15.82 -4.54 16.20
CA SER A 204 15.46 -4.92 17.56
C SER A 204 14.91 -3.70 18.29
N SER A 205 13.67 -3.31 18.01
CA SER A 205 12.93 -2.43 18.91
C SER A 205 11.53 -2.97 19.07
N GLN A 206 11.31 -3.51 20.25
CA GLN A 206 10.05 -4.03 20.75
C GLN A 206 8.95 -2.98 20.59
N CYS A 207 7.78 -3.49 20.22
CA CYS A 207 6.48 -2.85 20.30
C CYS A 207 6.34 -1.97 21.57
N SER A 208 6.57 -0.67 21.40
CA SER A 208 6.10 0.36 22.33
C SER A 208 4.90 1.03 21.67
N MET A 209 3.73 0.41 21.78
CA MET A 209 2.47 1.10 21.49
C MET A 209 2.23 2.12 22.60
N ASN A 210 2.30 3.41 22.27
CA ASN A 210 1.91 4.47 23.20
C ASN A 210 0.38 4.47 23.36
N MET A 211 -0.10 3.85 24.43
CA MET A 211 -1.51 3.76 24.84
C MET A 211 -2.02 5.08 25.48
N ASN A 212 -1.88 6.22 24.80
CA ASN A 212 -2.31 7.49 25.41
C ASN A 212 -3.83 7.74 25.37
N TRP A 213 -4.61 6.89 24.68
CA TRP A 213 -6.08 7.00 24.69
C TRP A 213 -6.75 6.16 25.79
N LEU A 214 -6.08 5.13 26.30
CA LEU A 214 -6.63 4.26 27.34
C LEU A 214 -6.50 4.84 28.76
N GLY A 215 -5.70 5.89 28.94
CA GLY A 215 -5.47 6.53 30.24
C GLY A 215 -6.60 7.44 30.73
N LEU A 216 -7.61 7.75 29.92
CA LEU A 216 -8.67 8.71 30.28
C LEU A 216 -10.02 8.07 30.62
N THR A 217 -10.19 6.75 30.51
CA THR A 217 -11.52 6.11 30.66
C THR A 217 -11.56 4.76 31.38
N LEU A 218 -10.52 4.34 32.10
CA LEU A 218 -10.52 3.06 32.83
C LEU A 218 -10.31 3.24 34.35
N PRO A 219 -11.16 2.62 35.20
CA PRO A 219 -10.89 2.53 36.63
C PRO A 219 -9.56 1.81 36.89
N GLU A 220 -8.84 2.25 37.92
CA GLU A 220 -7.43 1.94 38.22
C GLU A 220 -7.15 0.47 38.62
N ARG A 221 -8.10 -0.44 38.43
CA ARG A 221 -7.93 -1.87 38.74
C ARG A 221 -8.74 -2.72 37.76
N PRO A 222 -8.11 -3.58 36.95
CA PRO A 222 -8.85 -4.58 36.18
C PRO A 222 -9.46 -5.57 37.17
N GLU A 223 -10.79 -5.59 37.24
CA GLU A 223 -11.51 -6.66 37.94
C GLU A 223 -11.37 -7.94 37.13
N ALA A 224 -11.09 -9.06 37.79
CA ALA A 224 -10.94 -10.33 37.12
C ALA A 224 -12.28 -10.71 36.45
N PRO A 225 -12.27 -11.29 35.24
CA PRO A 225 -13.51 -11.77 34.63
C PRO A 225 -14.19 -12.79 35.55
N PRO A 226 -15.53 -12.81 35.60
CA PRO A 226 -16.28 -13.72 36.48
C PRO A 226 -15.94 -15.18 36.19
N SER A 227 -16.03 -16.01 37.22
CA SER A 227 -15.77 -17.44 37.11
C SER A 227 -16.82 -18.08 36.19
N TYR A 228 -16.39 -19.01 35.34
CA TYR A 228 -17.29 -19.74 34.42
C TYR A 228 -18.47 -20.41 35.14
N ALA A 229 -18.31 -20.77 36.41
CA ALA A 229 -19.36 -21.35 37.26
C ALA A 229 -20.50 -20.37 37.62
N GLU A 230 -20.32 -19.07 37.42
CA GLU A 230 -21.34 -18.05 37.71
C GLU A 230 -22.22 -17.71 36.49
N VAL A 231 -21.82 -18.17 35.30
CA VAL A 231 -22.47 -17.81 34.02
C VAL A 231 -23.25 -18.98 33.40
N VAL A 232 -23.09 -20.19 33.94
CA VAL A 232 -23.75 -21.41 33.44
C VAL A 232 -24.55 -22.02 34.58
N THR A 233 -25.87 -22.12 34.42
CA THR A 233 -26.71 -22.82 35.39
C THR A 233 -26.53 -24.34 35.26
N GLU A 234 -26.70 -25.09 36.35
CA GLU A 234 -26.56 -26.57 36.36
C GLU A 234 -27.42 -27.28 35.30
N GLU A 235 -28.52 -26.65 34.88
CA GLU A 235 -29.45 -27.11 33.84
C GLU A 235 -28.81 -27.09 32.43
N GLU A 236 -27.97 -26.10 32.13
CA GLU A 236 -27.25 -25.98 30.86
C GLU A 236 -26.02 -26.91 30.77
N ARG A 237 -25.44 -27.29 31.91
CA ARG A 237 -24.38 -28.32 31.98
C ARG A 237 -24.91 -29.72 31.64
N GLN A 238 -26.16 -30.02 31.98
CA GLN A 238 -26.73 -31.34 31.73
C GLN A 238 -27.23 -31.50 30.29
N SER A 239 -27.68 -30.42 29.64
CA SER A 239 -28.08 -30.44 28.23
C SER A 239 -26.89 -30.62 27.26
N SER A 240 -25.72 -30.13 27.64
CA SER A 240 -24.47 -30.22 26.85
C SER A 240 -23.76 -31.58 26.95
N LEU A 241 -24.24 -32.49 27.82
CA LEU A 241 -23.72 -33.86 27.98
C LEU A 241 -24.61 -34.95 27.35
N ALA A 242 -25.70 -34.59 26.66
CA ALA A 242 -26.52 -35.57 25.95
C ALA A 242 -25.76 -36.13 24.72
N PRO A 243 -25.70 -37.46 24.51
CA PRO A 243 -25.01 -38.02 23.36
C PRO A 243 -25.79 -37.66 22.08
N LEU A 244 -25.16 -36.91 21.18
CA LEU A 244 -25.64 -36.75 19.82
C LEU A 244 -25.53 -38.09 19.09
N GLY A 245 -26.66 -38.77 18.91
CA GLY A 245 -26.76 -39.88 17.97
C GLY A 245 -26.63 -39.37 16.55
N ALA A 246 -25.49 -39.67 15.90
CA ALA A 246 -25.29 -39.93 14.46
C ALA A 246 -23.86 -39.56 14.04
N CYS A 247 -22.93 -40.51 14.16
CA CYS A 247 -21.75 -40.62 13.29
C CYS A 247 -21.21 -42.06 13.38
N ASP A 248 -21.95 -43.00 12.80
CA ASP A 248 -21.61 -44.43 12.81
C ASP A 248 -20.65 -44.84 11.68
N ASP A 249 -19.82 -43.94 11.13
CA ASP A 249 -19.03 -44.26 9.92
C ASP A 249 -17.53 -43.90 9.95
N PHE A 250 -16.96 -43.54 11.11
CA PHE A 250 -15.50 -43.29 11.20
C PHE A 250 -14.73 -44.11 12.24
N GLU A 251 -15.40 -44.96 13.03
CA GLU A 251 -14.79 -45.73 14.11
C GLU A 251 -14.35 -47.16 13.73
N ARG A 252 -14.31 -47.53 12.44
CA ARG A 252 -13.87 -48.88 12.04
C ARG A 252 -12.40 -49.00 11.57
N ALA A 253 -11.60 -47.95 11.65
CA ALA A 253 -10.26 -47.96 11.04
C ALA A 253 -9.04 -48.01 11.98
N LEU A 254 -9.15 -47.80 13.30
CA LEU A 254 -7.97 -47.81 14.19
C LEU A 254 -8.29 -48.32 15.61
N PRO A 255 -7.73 -49.47 16.07
CA PRO A 255 -7.87 -49.89 17.45
C PRO A 255 -6.73 -49.31 18.29
N GLY A 256 -6.99 -48.22 19.01
CA GLY A 256 -6.06 -47.71 20.03
C GLY A 256 -6.51 -46.40 20.66
N PRO A 257 -6.30 -46.19 21.98
CA PRO A 257 -6.64 -44.93 22.63
C PRO A 257 -5.77 -43.78 22.07
N LEU A 258 -6.42 -42.67 21.71
CA LEU A 258 -5.77 -41.44 21.28
C LEU A 258 -5.13 -40.75 22.49
N PHE A 259 -3.80 -40.67 22.52
CA PHE A 259 -3.08 -39.86 23.51
C PHE A 259 -2.77 -38.49 22.92
N ALA A 260 -3.17 -37.43 23.62
CA ALA A 260 -2.72 -36.07 23.31
C ALA A 260 -1.26 -35.91 23.76
N TYR A 261 -0.36 -35.60 22.83
CA TYR A 261 1.03 -35.29 23.13
C TYR A 261 1.25 -33.78 23.01
N ILE A 262 1.63 -33.14 24.12
CA ILE A 262 2.03 -31.73 24.14
C ILE A 262 3.55 -31.71 24.05
N GLN A 263 4.07 -31.18 22.94
CA GLN A 263 5.50 -31.03 22.73
C GLN A 263 5.96 -29.69 23.31
N GLU A 264 6.61 -29.72 24.48
CA GLU A 264 7.26 -28.53 25.04
C GLU A 264 8.60 -28.27 24.33
N PHE A 265 8.73 -27.09 23.72
CA PHE A 265 10.01 -26.58 23.23
C PHE A 265 10.67 -25.74 24.32
N ARG A 266 11.77 -26.22 24.89
CA ARG A 266 12.66 -25.41 25.73
C ARG A 266 13.72 -24.77 24.86
N PHE A 267 13.81 -23.44 24.90
CA PHE A 267 14.97 -22.70 24.43
C PHE A 267 16.15 -23.02 25.34
N LEU A 268 17.22 -23.57 24.77
CA LEU A 268 18.52 -23.62 25.42
C LEU A 268 19.24 -22.29 25.19
N PRO A 269 19.92 -21.74 26.22
CA PRO A 269 20.55 -20.42 26.19
C PRO A 269 21.75 -20.32 25.25
#